data_AF-A0A0B7FYE0-F1
#
_entry.id   AF-A0A0B7FYE0-F1
#
_cell.length_a   1.000
_cell.length_b   1.000
_cell.length_c   1.000
_cell.angle_alpha   90.00
_cell.angle_beta   90.00
_cell.angle_gamma   90.00
#
_symmetry.space_group_name_H-M   'P 1'
#
loop_
_entity.id
_entity.type
_entity.pdbx_description
1 polymer ?
#
loop_
_entity_poly.entity_id
_entity_poly.type
_entity_poly.pdbx_seq_one_letter_code
_entity_poly.pdbx_strand_id
1 'polypeptide(L)'
;MLGELQAASELLQVAIDRYLNACRTIRESYLETKILRDVPRELLNKIEDELPRISSCNTKILQAKSAISQTRNCSSQAVPIHTLPTEVLTRIFHMVVAAQWCNISGYRKKIQEEEVSGSYPDQPVVISHVCSFWRRIIISSSSLWSHLDFSFPDIANDPLSISRLETSINRSGQSLLEVHIDASDHFDYITTTGEMTNFMTLNGPRTRSLELEVGMHKGTISLEFCHSILTSCFTRCAPGTLRQLSIIKRGEYNHYQAIEPANHMRVHQPILLAASEQYLEDLWLHIDVLRLRGLYPIWSSKIYHRLVELRLPLIQGGMMSESQLVSILKSSPQLRILEFGITVTSPGSTNASKNPVPLADLEVLITGTWGKPDLSSFLRLIAPGPKPLCVSIVNPKVGDFSRVDKEAPPPPSLFDDDIKKFFARSNITRVGLAAIDKYAEFMEVLDLVPRIHTLGLTDWFCEESDEVLKASATPIAIDTLYLLNHCRMEWVFLKHIIKTFHVKAIIIWGDHGVESGLMPIEREPFERELQKHCSIVEFRSSDEPNPFEGHEWY
;
A
#
# COMPACT_ATOMS: atom_id res chain seq x y z
N MET A 1 -35.82 -8.80 38.57
CA MET A 1 -34.71 -8.09 37.89
C MET A 1 -35.22 -7.24 36.73
N LEU A 2 -35.81 -7.81 35.67
CA LEU A 2 -36.37 -7.00 34.55
C LEU A 2 -37.47 -6.03 34.99
N GLY A 3 -38.43 -6.49 35.81
CA GLY A 3 -39.48 -5.62 36.35
C GLY A 3 -38.95 -4.50 37.27
N GLU A 4 -37.87 -4.77 38.00
CA GLU A 4 -37.21 -3.77 38.86
C GLU A 4 -36.49 -2.71 38.02
N LEU A 5 -35.79 -3.13 36.95
CA LEU A 5 -35.14 -2.19 36.02
C LEU A 5 -36.16 -1.29 35.34
N GLN A 6 -37.30 -1.85 34.92
CA GLN A 6 -38.37 -1.08 34.29
C GLN A 6 -38.98 -0.08 35.27
N ALA A 7 -39.35 -0.53 36.48
CA ALA A 7 -39.89 0.36 37.52
C ALA A 7 -38.90 1.47 37.90
N ALA A 8 -37.61 1.15 38.07
CA ALA A 8 -36.57 2.12 38.35
C ALA A 8 -36.35 3.12 37.19
N SER A 9 -36.45 2.66 35.94
CA SER A 9 -36.36 3.52 34.76
C SER A 9 -37.52 4.52 34.69
N GLU A 10 -38.74 4.07 34.97
CA GLU A 10 -39.93 4.93 35.00
C GLU A 10 -39.83 5.97 36.13
N LEU A 11 -39.41 5.56 37.33
CA LEU A 11 -39.18 6.48 38.45
C LEU A 11 -38.08 7.50 38.15
N LEU A 12 -36.99 7.08 37.52
CA LEU A 12 -35.90 7.97 37.13
C LEU A 12 -36.38 9.02 36.13
N GLN A 13 -37.17 8.62 35.12
CA GLN A 13 -37.72 9.54 34.13
C GLN A 13 -38.59 10.61 34.79
N VAL A 14 -39.54 10.20 35.64
CA VAL A 14 -40.41 11.12 36.39
C VAL A 14 -39.61 12.05 37.29
N ALA A 15 -38.57 11.55 37.96
CA ALA A 15 -37.72 12.35 38.83
C ALA A 15 -36.91 13.40 38.05
N ILE A 16 -36.34 13.03 36.90
CA ILE A 16 -35.60 13.95 36.02
C ILE A 16 -36.53 15.04 35.49
N ASP A 17 -37.71 14.68 35.00
CA ASP A 17 -38.68 15.65 34.48
C ASP A 17 -39.13 16.63 35.56
N ARG A 18 -39.38 16.14 36.78
CA ARG A 18 -39.72 16.98 37.93
C ARG A 18 -38.56 17.91 38.33
N TYR A 19 -37.33 17.39 38.37
CA TYR A 19 -36.14 18.18 38.70
C TYR A 19 -35.91 19.28 37.67
N LEU A 20 -36.02 18.95 36.38
CA LEU A 20 -35.85 19.88 35.27
C LEU A 20 -36.92 20.99 35.28
N ASN A 21 -38.17 20.65 35.59
CA ASN A 21 -39.24 21.64 35.78
C ASN A 21 -38.99 22.56 36.98
N ALA A 22 -38.48 22.04 38.10
CA ALA A 22 -38.11 22.86 39.25
C ALA A 22 -36.98 23.85 38.91
N CYS A 23 -35.92 23.40 38.22
CA CYS A 23 -34.84 24.27 37.74
C CYS A 23 -35.35 25.35 36.77
N ARG A 24 -36.25 25.00 35.85
CA ARG A 24 -36.88 25.98 34.93
C ARG A 24 -37.70 27.01 35.67
N THR A 25 -38.52 26.57 36.63
CA THR A 25 -39.35 27.46 37.46
C THR A 25 -38.50 28.45 38.25
N ILE A 26 -37.39 27.98 38.84
CA ILE A 26 -36.43 28.86 39.53
C ILE A 26 -35.87 29.89 38.54
N ARG A 27 -35.36 29.45 37.38
CA ARG A 27 -34.83 30.35 36.35
C ARG A 27 -35.85 31.39 35.87
N GLU A 28 -37.09 30.97 35.62
CA GLU A 28 -38.17 31.84 35.17
C GLU A 28 -38.57 32.84 36.26
N SER A 29 -38.65 32.42 37.52
CA SER A 29 -38.92 33.32 38.64
C SER A 29 -37.85 34.42 38.78
N TYR A 30 -36.58 34.10 38.50
CA TYR A 30 -35.47 35.06 38.48
C TYR A 30 -35.55 36.02 37.28
N LEU A 31 -36.04 35.57 36.13
CA LEU A 31 -36.15 36.39 34.91
C LEU A 31 -37.37 37.32 34.96
N GLU A 32 -38.46 36.89 35.58
CA GLU A 32 -39.69 37.69 35.75
C GLU A 32 -39.53 38.76 36.84
N THR A 33 -38.78 38.49 37.90
CA THR A 33 -38.40 39.49 38.91
C THR A 33 -37.27 40.39 38.41
N LYS A 34 -37.60 41.34 37.52
CA LYS A 34 -36.71 42.39 36.97
C LYS A 34 -36.05 43.35 37.99
N ILE A 35 -35.91 42.98 39.27
CA ILE A 35 -35.30 43.80 40.32
C ILE A 35 -34.21 43.01 41.05
N LEU A 36 -33.02 43.02 40.45
CA LEU A 36 -31.75 42.49 40.96
C LEU A 36 -31.22 43.23 42.21
N ARG A 37 -31.99 43.35 43.31
CA ARG A 37 -31.43 43.94 44.55
C ARG A 37 -31.52 43.10 45.82
N ASP A 38 -32.43 42.15 45.95
CA ASP A 38 -32.52 41.32 47.16
C ASP A 38 -32.86 39.86 46.84
N VAL A 39 -31.94 39.16 46.17
CA VAL A 39 -32.01 37.70 46.10
C VAL A 39 -31.65 37.15 47.49
N PRO A 40 -32.53 36.38 48.16
CA PRO A 40 -32.22 35.81 49.47
C PRO A 40 -30.94 34.96 49.40
N ARG A 41 -29.95 35.25 50.24
CA ARG A 41 -28.68 34.50 50.30
C ARG A 41 -28.88 32.99 50.42
N GLU A 42 -29.94 32.58 51.10
CA GLU A 42 -30.33 31.17 51.25
C GLU A 42 -30.67 30.50 49.92
N LEU A 43 -31.22 31.24 48.95
CA LEU A 43 -31.55 30.74 47.63
C LEU A 43 -30.29 30.64 46.75
N LEU A 44 -29.39 31.62 46.85
CA LEU A 44 -28.09 31.58 46.18
C LEU A 44 -27.24 30.41 46.66
N ASN A 45 -27.12 30.22 47.97
CA ASN A 45 -26.39 29.09 48.55
C ASN A 45 -27.00 27.75 48.10
N LYS A 46 -28.34 27.66 48.03
CA LYS A 46 -29.00 26.45 47.50
C LYS A 46 -28.69 26.21 46.03
N ILE A 47 -28.62 27.23 45.19
CA ILE A 47 -28.27 27.09 43.76
C ILE A 47 -26.80 26.67 43.62
N GLU A 48 -25.89 27.28 44.39
CA GLU A 48 -24.47 26.92 44.41
C GLU A 48 -24.27 25.47 44.87
N ASP A 49 -25.03 25.01 45.87
CA ASP A 49 -25.00 23.63 46.36
C ASP A 49 -25.61 22.60 45.38
N GLU A 50 -26.46 23.02 44.45
CA GLU A 50 -27.08 22.11 43.46
C GLU A 50 -26.11 21.74 42.32
N LEU A 51 -25.16 22.60 41.94
CA LEU A 51 -24.18 22.29 40.88
C LEU A 51 -23.33 21.04 41.19
N PRO A 52 -22.75 20.89 42.41
CA PRO A 52 -22.09 19.65 42.82
C PRO A 52 -23.02 18.43 42.84
N ARG A 53 -24.30 18.62 43.21
CA ARG A 53 -25.30 17.53 43.24
C ARG A 53 -25.63 17.01 41.84
N ILE A 54 -25.76 17.90 40.86
CA ILE A 54 -25.93 17.54 39.45
C ILE A 54 -24.71 16.75 38.95
N SER A 55 -23.51 17.19 39.30
CA SER A 55 -22.26 16.51 38.92
C SER A 55 -22.17 15.09 39.50
N SER A 56 -22.59 14.92 40.76
CA SER A 56 -22.70 13.61 41.42
C SER A 56 -23.78 12.73 40.76
N CYS A 57 -24.95 13.28 40.44
CA CYS A 57 -26.01 12.58 39.74
C CYS A 57 -25.56 12.10 38.35
N ASN A 58 -24.89 12.97 37.58
CA ASN A 58 -24.33 12.64 36.28
C ASN A 58 -23.31 11.49 36.36
N THR A 59 -22.46 11.49 37.39
CA THR A 59 -21.52 10.39 37.65
C THR A 59 -22.26 9.05 37.86
N LYS A 60 -23.36 9.04 38.63
CA LYS A 60 -24.18 7.84 38.84
C LYS A 60 -24.90 7.38 37.57
N ILE A 61 -25.38 8.31 36.74
CA ILE A 61 -25.99 8.00 35.44
C ILE A 61 -24.95 7.37 34.50
N LEU A 62 -23.73 7.91 34.45
CA LEU A 62 -22.63 7.34 33.67
C LEU A 62 -22.26 5.92 34.15
N GLN A 63 -22.27 5.69 35.48
CA GLN A 63 -22.09 4.35 36.04
C GLN A 63 -23.21 3.38 35.63
N ALA A 64 -24.47 3.81 35.71
CA ALA A 64 -25.61 3.00 35.27
C ALA A 64 -25.55 2.67 33.77
N LYS A 65 -25.19 3.65 32.93
CA LYS A 65 -24.95 3.46 31.49
C LYS A 65 -23.83 2.45 31.24
N SER A 66 -22.73 2.54 31.99
CA SER A 66 -21.61 1.60 31.90
C SER A 66 -22.05 0.18 32.25
N ALA A 67 -22.81 0.00 33.34
CA ALA A 67 -23.31 -1.31 33.77
C ALA A 67 -24.27 -1.95 32.75
N ILE A 68 -25.20 -1.18 32.18
CA ILE A 68 -26.10 -1.66 31.11
C ILE A 68 -25.30 -2.01 29.86
N SER A 69 -24.34 -1.17 29.47
CA SER A 69 -23.49 -1.41 28.29
C SER A 69 -22.64 -2.67 28.46
N GLN A 70 -22.07 -2.89 29.65
CA GLN A 70 -21.34 -4.12 29.97
C GLN A 70 -22.26 -5.35 29.87
N THR A 71 -23.47 -5.26 30.44
CA THR A 71 -24.45 -6.36 30.38
C THR A 71 -24.84 -6.69 28.94
N ARG A 72 -25.08 -5.66 28.10
CA ARG A 72 -25.34 -5.82 26.67
C ARG A 72 -24.17 -6.51 25.97
N ASN A 73 -22.94 -6.07 26.24
CA ASN A 73 -21.72 -6.62 25.64
C ASN A 73 -21.41 -8.05 26.13
N CYS A 74 -21.99 -8.51 27.23
CA CYS A 74 -21.88 -9.91 27.67
C CYS A 74 -22.92 -10.83 27.03
N SER A 75 -23.96 -10.28 26.40
CA SER A 75 -25.03 -11.07 25.78
C SER A 75 -24.67 -11.45 24.34
N SER A 76 -24.48 -12.74 24.10
CA SER A 76 -24.27 -13.31 22.77
C SER A 76 -25.45 -13.08 21.81
N GLN A 77 -26.66 -12.91 22.34
CA GLN A 77 -27.85 -12.59 21.53
C GLN A 77 -27.88 -11.12 21.11
N ALA A 78 -27.41 -10.20 21.96
CA ALA A 78 -27.39 -8.78 21.67
C ALA A 78 -26.16 -8.34 20.87
N VAL A 79 -25.06 -9.10 20.97
CA VAL A 79 -23.80 -8.83 20.28
C VAL A 79 -23.25 -10.15 19.71
N PRO A 80 -23.72 -10.57 18.52
CA PRO A 80 -23.38 -11.86 17.92
C PRO A 80 -21.88 -12.08 17.71
N ILE A 81 -21.11 -11.01 17.47
CA ILE A 81 -19.66 -11.13 17.29
C ILE A 81 -18.93 -11.72 18.50
N HIS A 82 -19.52 -11.64 19.70
CA HIS A 82 -18.95 -12.27 20.91
C HIS A 82 -19.19 -13.79 20.99
N THR A 83 -19.96 -14.39 20.08
CA THR A 83 -20.05 -15.86 19.98
C THR A 83 -18.87 -16.47 19.25
N LEU A 84 -18.06 -15.66 18.56
CA LEU A 84 -16.88 -16.15 17.87
C LEU A 84 -15.82 -16.59 18.89
N PRO A 85 -15.14 -17.73 18.65
CA PRO A 85 -13.96 -18.10 19.43
C PRO A 85 -12.91 -16.99 19.42
N THR A 86 -12.16 -16.89 20.51
CA THR A 86 -11.12 -15.86 20.66
C THR A 86 -10.12 -15.91 19.50
N GLU A 87 -9.76 -17.11 19.03
CA GLU A 87 -8.84 -17.34 17.93
C GLU A 87 -9.35 -16.74 16.61
N VAL A 88 -10.66 -16.85 16.38
CA VAL A 88 -11.32 -16.28 15.19
C VAL A 88 -11.32 -14.76 15.28
N LEU A 89 -11.65 -14.20 16.45
CA LEU A 89 -11.57 -12.76 16.68
C LEU A 89 -10.15 -12.22 16.53
N THR A 90 -9.16 -12.89 17.11
CA THR A 90 -7.75 -12.52 16.96
C THR A 90 -7.32 -12.56 15.50
N ARG A 91 -7.79 -13.56 14.73
CA ARG A 91 -7.51 -13.64 13.29
C ARG A 91 -8.17 -12.51 12.51
N ILE A 92 -9.43 -12.15 12.84
CA ILE A 92 -10.10 -10.98 12.24
C ILE A 92 -9.34 -9.71 12.58
N PHE A 93 -8.92 -9.52 13.84
CA PHE A 93 -8.11 -8.37 14.24
C PHE A 93 -6.80 -8.31 13.45
N HIS A 94 -6.12 -9.45 13.27
CA HIS A 94 -4.94 -9.50 12.41
C HIS A 94 -5.23 -9.04 10.99
N MET A 95 -6.36 -9.45 10.39
CA MET A 95 -6.73 -8.99 9.04
C MET A 95 -7.04 -7.50 9.00
N VAL A 96 -7.71 -6.95 10.02
CA VAL A 96 -8.05 -5.52 10.10
C VAL A 96 -6.79 -4.67 10.26
N VAL A 97 -5.89 -5.09 11.17
CA VAL A 97 -4.60 -4.44 11.35
C VAL A 97 -3.80 -4.56 10.04
N ALA A 98 -3.82 -5.73 9.40
CA ALA A 98 -3.12 -5.98 8.13
C ALA A 98 -3.58 -5.14 6.95
N ALA A 99 -4.88 -4.89 6.85
CA ALA A 99 -5.48 -4.17 5.73
C ALA A 99 -5.09 -2.69 5.66
N GLN A 100 -4.52 -2.11 6.72
CA GLN A 100 -4.14 -0.69 6.74
C GLN A 100 -2.66 -0.43 6.47
N TRP A 101 -1.84 -1.48 6.34
CA TRP A 101 -0.37 -1.40 6.31
C TRP A 101 0.25 -0.70 5.09
N CYS A 102 -0.51 0.04 4.26
CA CYS A 102 0.02 0.77 3.11
C CYS A 102 -0.62 2.16 2.86
N ASN A 103 -1.53 2.63 3.73
CA ASN A 103 -2.26 3.89 3.48
C ASN A 103 -1.45 5.18 3.72
N ILE A 104 -0.20 5.07 4.19
CA ILE A 104 0.69 6.21 4.32
C ILE A 104 0.96 6.85 2.94
N SER A 105 1.09 6.04 1.89
CA SER A 105 1.26 6.55 0.52
C SER A 105 -0.04 7.03 -0.14
N GLY A 106 -1.18 6.37 0.16
CA GLY A 106 -2.51 6.74 -0.35
C GLY A 106 -3.05 8.07 0.20
N TYR A 107 -2.62 8.45 1.41
CA TYR A 107 -2.97 9.73 2.02
C TYR A 107 -2.43 10.92 1.20
N ARG A 108 -1.31 10.76 0.49
CA ARG A 108 -0.72 11.81 -0.37
C ARG A 108 -1.64 12.25 -1.52
N LYS A 109 -2.54 11.38 -2.00
CA LYS A 109 -3.53 11.76 -3.03
C LYS A 109 -4.63 12.69 -2.50
N LYS A 110 -4.97 12.65 -1.21
CA LYS A 110 -6.02 13.49 -0.62
C LYS A 110 -5.54 14.89 -0.22
N ILE A 111 -4.25 15.09 0.02
CA ILE A 111 -3.72 16.39 0.48
C ILE A 111 -3.82 17.49 -0.59
N GLN A 112 -3.98 17.13 -1.88
CA GLN A 112 -4.19 18.14 -2.91
C GLN A 112 -5.58 18.80 -2.85
N GLU A 113 -6.56 18.26 -2.10
CA GLU A 113 -7.89 18.86 -2.05
C GLU A 113 -8.45 19.21 -0.66
N GLU A 114 -7.90 18.77 0.48
CA GLU A 114 -8.32 19.33 1.80
C GLU A 114 -7.30 19.03 2.92
N GLU A 115 -6.94 20.07 3.70
CA GLU A 115 -6.03 20.03 4.85
C GLU A 115 -6.61 19.25 6.06
N VAL A 116 -6.76 17.94 5.97
CA VAL A 116 -7.13 17.11 7.15
C VAL A 116 -5.95 16.26 7.59
N SER A 117 -4.92 16.93 8.11
CA SER A 117 -3.75 16.33 8.78
C SER A 117 -4.14 15.50 10.00
N GLY A 118 -4.70 14.31 9.77
CA GLY A 118 -5.01 13.32 10.78
C GLY A 118 -4.12 12.09 10.61
N SER A 119 -3.20 11.87 11.55
CA SER A 119 -2.51 10.59 11.73
C SER A 119 -3.54 9.45 11.73
N TYR A 120 -3.28 8.37 10.97
CA TYR A 120 -4.14 7.20 11.01
C TYR A 120 -4.13 6.64 12.43
N PRO A 121 -5.29 6.38 13.04
CA PRO A 121 -5.32 5.88 14.40
C PRO A 121 -4.78 4.45 14.43
N ASP A 122 -3.74 4.21 15.22
CA ASP A 122 -3.15 2.91 15.54
C ASP A 122 -4.27 1.87 15.76
N GLN A 123 -4.48 0.98 14.79
CA GLN A 123 -5.62 0.07 14.79
C GLN A 123 -5.66 -0.85 16.02
N PRO A 124 -4.55 -1.45 16.46
CA PRO A 124 -4.51 -2.11 17.75
C PRO A 124 -5.07 -1.25 18.89
N VAL A 125 -4.74 0.04 18.94
CA VAL A 125 -5.32 0.97 19.91
C VAL A 125 -6.82 1.14 19.69
N VAL A 126 -7.27 1.48 18.48
CA VAL A 126 -8.71 1.67 18.17
C VAL A 126 -9.54 0.45 18.58
N ILE A 127 -9.11 -0.74 18.17
CA ILE A 127 -9.84 -1.98 18.45
C ILE A 127 -9.83 -2.27 19.97
N SER A 128 -8.76 -1.89 20.69
CA SER A 128 -8.69 -1.98 22.16
C SER A 128 -9.67 -1.04 22.90
N HIS A 129 -10.23 -0.05 22.21
CA HIS A 129 -11.21 0.89 22.79
C HIS A 129 -12.67 0.48 22.58
N VAL A 130 -12.96 -0.56 21.78
CA VAL A 130 -14.34 -1.00 21.47
C VAL A 130 -15.06 -1.54 22.71
N CYS A 131 -14.50 -2.56 23.36
CA CYS A 131 -15.04 -3.10 24.61
C CYS A 131 -13.94 -3.79 25.44
N SER A 132 -14.22 -4.09 26.71
CA SER A 132 -13.26 -4.74 27.61
C SER A 132 -12.84 -6.13 27.14
N PHE A 133 -13.73 -6.87 26.47
CA PHE A 133 -13.43 -8.19 25.92
C PHE A 133 -12.41 -8.10 24.79
N TRP A 134 -12.62 -7.21 23.81
CA TRP A 134 -11.69 -6.99 22.70
C TRP A 134 -10.35 -6.45 23.19
N ARG A 135 -10.38 -5.50 24.13
CA ARG A 135 -9.18 -5.01 24.80
C ARG A 135 -8.35 -6.14 25.39
N ARG A 136 -8.97 -7.07 26.11
CA ARG A 136 -8.27 -8.21 26.72
C ARG A 136 -7.61 -9.08 25.65
N ILE A 137 -8.34 -9.42 24.58
CA ILE A 137 -7.82 -10.23 23.46
C ILE A 137 -6.60 -9.55 22.85
N ILE A 138 -6.71 -8.27 22.52
CA ILE A 138 -5.66 -7.53 21.82
C ILE A 138 -4.43 -7.34 22.71
N ILE A 139 -4.61 -6.92 23.96
CA ILE A 139 -3.48 -6.75 24.88
C ILE A 139 -2.78 -8.09 25.13
N SER A 140 -3.51 -9.21 25.13
CA SER A 140 -2.90 -10.55 25.28
C SER A 140 -2.25 -11.11 24.02
N SER A 141 -2.50 -10.51 22.85
CA SER A 141 -2.02 -11.01 21.56
C SER A 141 -0.83 -10.18 21.08
N SER A 142 0.38 -10.60 21.45
CA SER A 142 1.60 -9.82 21.19
C SER A 142 1.87 -9.55 19.71
N SER A 143 1.48 -10.48 18.83
CA SER A 143 1.61 -10.34 17.37
C SER A 143 0.75 -9.24 16.76
N LEU A 144 -0.28 -8.73 17.46
CA LEU A 144 -1.06 -7.58 16.98
C LEU A 144 -0.33 -6.26 17.20
N TRP A 145 0.72 -6.25 18.04
CA TRP A 145 1.52 -5.08 18.38
C TRP A 145 2.92 -5.12 17.75
N SER A 146 3.21 -6.13 16.92
CA SER A 146 4.55 -6.32 16.34
C SER A 146 4.79 -5.53 15.06
N HIS A 147 3.73 -5.00 14.45
CA HIS A 147 3.83 -4.11 13.30
C HIS A 147 3.90 -2.65 13.79
N LEU A 148 4.96 -1.95 13.43
CA LEU A 148 5.28 -0.62 13.92
C LEU A 148 5.44 0.31 12.71
N ASP A 149 4.47 1.19 12.53
CA ASP A 149 4.50 2.24 11.51
C ASP A 149 5.01 3.55 12.10
N PHE A 150 5.91 4.20 11.38
CA PHE A 150 6.53 5.46 11.75
C PHE A 150 6.39 6.46 10.62
N SER A 151 5.65 7.52 10.87
CA SER A 151 5.55 8.67 9.96
C SER A 151 6.18 9.89 10.64
N PHE A 152 7.15 10.52 9.98
CA PHE A 152 7.79 11.75 10.51
C PHE A 152 6.81 12.90 10.78
N PRO A 153 5.82 13.19 9.92
CA PRO A 153 4.75 14.12 10.25
C PRO A 153 4.11 13.83 11.63
N ASP A 154 3.89 12.56 11.97
CA ASP A 154 3.21 12.18 13.21
C ASP A 154 4.11 12.34 14.44
N ILE A 155 5.41 12.05 14.32
CA ILE A 155 6.37 12.25 15.43
C ILE A 155 6.60 13.73 15.70
N ALA A 156 6.70 14.54 14.64
CA ALA A 156 6.93 15.97 14.77
C ALA A 156 5.72 16.70 15.38
N ASN A 157 4.51 16.26 15.05
CA ASN A 157 3.27 16.95 15.44
C ASN A 157 2.60 16.37 16.70
N ASP A 158 2.86 15.12 17.10
CA ASP A 158 2.29 14.50 18.30
C ASP A 158 3.38 14.11 19.33
N PRO A 159 3.51 14.85 20.44
CA PRO A 159 4.44 14.54 21.53
C PRO A 159 4.24 13.16 22.17
N LEU A 160 3.06 12.54 21.99
CA LEU A 160 2.75 11.22 22.54
C LEU A 160 3.17 10.07 21.61
N SER A 161 3.58 10.34 20.37
CA SER A 161 3.92 9.31 19.37
C SER A 161 4.98 8.33 19.88
N ILE A 162 6.05 8.82 20.51
CA ILE A 162 7.10 7.96 21.10
C ILE A 162 6.54 7.11 22.26
N SER A 163 5.69 7.66 23.12
CA SER A 163 5.09 6.90 24.24
C SER A 163 4.13 5.79 23.75
N ARG A 164 3.42 6.02 22.64
CA ARG A 164 2.56 5.02 22.01
C ARG A 164 3.39 3.91 21.41
N LEU A 165 4.48 4.27 20.73
CA LEU A 165 5.43 3.31 20.21
C LEU A 165 6.00 2.43 21.32
N GLU A 166 6.51 3.01 22.40
CA GLU A 166 7.01 2.26 23.56
C GLU A 166 5.97 1.29 24.11
N THR A 167 4.70 1.73 24.15
CA THR A 167 3.59 0.87 24.54
C THR A 167 3.42 -0.31 23.58
N SER A 168 3.46 -0.08 22.27
CA SER A 168 3.35 -1.12 21.24
C SER A 168 4.53 -2.10 21.31
N ILE A 169 5.77 -1.62 21.47
CA ILE A 169 6.96 -2.46 21.69
C ILE A 169 6.77 -3.33 22.93
N ASN A 170 6.38 -2.75 24.06
CA ASN A 170 6.20 -3.48 25.31
C ASN A 170 5.13 -4.58 25.17
N ARG A 171 4.04 -4.30 24.44
CA ARG A 171 2.97 -5.26 24.16
C ARG A 171 3.37 -6.32 23.13
N SER A 172 4.29 -6.00 22.21
CA SER A 172 4.84 -6.97 21.25
C SER A 172 5.63 -8.10 21.93
N GLY A 173 6.07 -7.91 23.17
CA GLY A 173 6.69 -8.95 23.99
C GLY A 173 7.99 -9.46 23.37
N GLN A 174 8.00 -10.70 22.89
CA GLN A 174 9.13 -11.32 22.17
C GLN A 174 8.81 -11.61 20.70
N SER A 175 7.71 -11.04 20.19
CA SER A 175 7.33 -11.20 18.79
C SER A 175 8.37 -10.53 17.90
N LEU A 176 8.61 -11.13 16.73
CA LEU A 176 9.44 -10.49 15.71
C LEU A 176 8.71 -9.26 15.17
N LEU A 177 9.45 -8.18 14.94
CA LEU A 177 8.92 -6.89 14.56
C LEU A 177 8.90 -6.70 13.04
N GLU A 178 7.86 -6.04 12.58
CA GLU A 178 7.72 -5.51 11.22
C GLU A 178 7.75 -3.99 11.38
N VAL A 179 8.81 -3.36 10.88
CA VAL A 179 9.08 -1.94 11.10
C VAL A 179 8.97 -1.22 9.78
N HIS A 180 8.08 -0.23 9.70
CA HIS A 180 7.90 0.62 8.54
C HIS A 180 8.17 2.08 8.92
N ILE A 181 9.11 2.70 8.22
CA ILE A 181 9.54 4.08 8.47
C ILE A 181 9.32 4.88 7.19
N ASP A 182 8.37 5.81 7.23
CA ASP A 182 8.16 6.83 6.19
C ASP A 182 8.77 8.17 6.60
N ALA A 183 9.91 8.46 5.97
CA ALA A 183 10.62 9.74 6.00
C ALA A 183 10.54 10.44 4.64
N SER A 184 9.44 10.28 3.90
CA SER A 184 9.29 10.80 2.54
C SER A 184 8.87 12.25 2.41
N ASP A 185 8.45 12.88 3.51
CA ASP A 185 7.97 14.27 3.54
C ASP A 185 9.05 15.28 4.01
N HIS A 186 8.84 16.55 3.64
CA HIS A 186 9.77 17.66 3.89
C HIS A 186 9.88 18.00 5.37
N PHE A 187 10.86 17.45 6.09
CA PHE A 187 11.13 17.86 7.46
C PHE A 187 12.60 18.23 7.69
N ASP A 188 12.80 19.39 8.32
CA ASP A 188 14.10 20.01 8.63
C ASP A 188 14.75 19.49 9.94
N TYR A 189 14.28 18.39 10.52
CA TYR A 189 14.65 18.05 11.90
C TYR A 189 15.73 16.97 12.05
N ILE A 190 16.89 17.41 12.54
CA ILE A 190 18.02 16.61 13.04
C ILE A 190 17.68 15.88 14.37
N THR A 191 16.64 16.31 15.10
CA THR A 191 16.38 15.88 16.48
C THR A 191 15.82 14.46 16.62
N THR A 192 15.02 13.98 15.68
CA THR A 192 14.36 12.66 15.76
C THR A 192 15.25 11.52 15.26
N THR A 193 16.33 11.81 14.53
CA THR A 193 17.29 10.81 14.04
C THR A 193 17.93 10.03 15.18
N GLY A 194 18.28 10.69 16.30
CA GLY A 194 18.93 10.02 17.44
C GLY A 194 18.03 9.03 18.17
N GLU A 195 16.76 9.40 18.40
CA GLU A 195 15.77 8.53 19.06
C GLU A 195 15.45 7.32 18.19
N MET A 196 15.27 7.51 16.88
CA MET A 196 15.01 6.41 15.95
C MET A 196 16.22 5.48 15.82
N THR A 197 17.42 6.03 15.75
CA THR A 197 18.68 5.27 15.75
C THR A 197 18.79 4.40 17.01
N ASN A 198 18.46 4.94 18.18
CA ASN A 198 18.41 4.18 19.43
C ASN A 198 17.34 3.09 19.40
N PHE A 199 16.14 3.42 18.93
CA PHE A 199 15.05 2.46 18.76
C PHE A 199 15.47 1.28 17.86
N MET A 200 16.06 1.55 16.70
CA MET A 200 16.54 0.51 15.78
C MET A 200 17.67 -0.30 16.38
N THR A 201 18.55 0.33 17.16
CA THR A 201 19.65 -0.35 17.84
C THR A 201 19.13 -1.34 18.89
N LEU A 202 18.11 -0.96 19.66
CA LEU A 202 17.51 -1.80 20.70
C LEU A 202 16.68 -2.95 20.12
N ASN A 203 16.01 -2.71 19.00
CA ASN A 203 15.03 -3.64 18.44
C ASN A 203 15.54 -4.45 17.25
N GLY A 204 16.70 -4.10 16.68
CA GLY A 204 17.34 -4.81 15.56
C GLY A 204 17.36 -6.34 15.70
N PRO A 205 17.71 -6.94 16.87
CA PRO A 205 17.77 -8.40 17.01
C PRO A 205 16.46 -9.15 16.74
N ARG A 206 15.32 -8.46 16.85
CA ARG A 206 13.97 -9.00 16.62
C ARG A 206 13.30 -8.44 15.36
N THR A 207 13.95 -7.56 14.61
CA THR A 207 13.39 -7.00 13.37
C THR A 207 13.40 -8.05 12.26
N ARG A 208 12.21 -8.48 11.85
CA ARG A 208 11.98 -9.45 10.76
C ARG A 208 11.72 -8.78 9.42
N SER A 209 11.07 -7.63 9.42
CA SER A 209 10.84 -6.83 8.22
C SER A 209 11.25 -5.38 8.50
N LEU A 210 11.95 -4.77 7.56
CA LEU A 210 12.25 -3.34 7.55
C LEU A 210 11.77 -2.75 6.23
N GLU A 211 10.87 -1.80 6.30
CA GLU A 211 10.48 -0.93 5.20
C GLU A 211 10.89 0.50 5.51
N LEU A 212 11.64 1.12 4.60
CA LEU A 212 12.18 2.45 4.77
C LEU A 212 11.91 3.26 3.50
N GLU A 213 11.00 4.22 3.60
CA GLU A 213 10.77 5.22 2.57
C GLU A 213 11.47 6.52 2.93
N VAL A 214 12.20 7.10 1.97
CA VAL A 214 13.00 8.32 2.21
C VAL A 214 12.79 9.32 1.08
N GLY A 215 12.47 10.56 1.44
CA GLY A 215 12.23 11.66 0.53
C GLY A 215 13.49 12.46 0.27
N MET A 216 13.82 12.69 -0.99
CA MET A 216 14.98 13.45 -1.43
C MET A 216 14.52 14.82 -1.92
N HIS A 217 14.51 15.77 -1.00
CA HIS A 217 14.43 17.20 -1.33
C HIS A 217 15.86 17.74 -1.48
N LYS A 218 16.02 18.98 -1.93
CA LYS A 218 17.32 19.61 -2.17
C LYS A 218 18.14 19.75 -0.87
N GLY A 219 18.77 18.68 -0.39
CA GLY A 219 19.57 18.62 0.84
C GLY A 219 20.18 17.24 1.15
N THR A 220 21.22 17.19 1.99
CA THR A 220 21.98 15.97 2.36
C THR A 220 21.35 15.17 3.53
N ILE A 221 20.42 15.78 4.26
CA ILE A 221 19.90 15.27 5.55
C ILE A 221 19.21 13.90 5.40
N SER A 222 18.44 13.69 4.33
CA SER A 222 17.71 12.44 4.11
C SER A 222 18.62 11.23 3.91
N LEU A 223 19.80 11.43 3.33
CA LEU A 223 20.78 10.35 3.14
C LEU A 223 21.50 9.99 4.44
N GLU A 224 21.86 10.99 5.26
CA GLU A 224 22.44 10.77 6.59
C GLU A 224 21.47 10.05 7.53
N PHE A 225 20.19 10.41 7.46
CA PHE A 225 19.13 9.69 8.16
C PHE A 225 19.06 8.22 7.71
N CYS A 226 18.93 7.99 6.40
CA CYS A 226 18.88 6.64 5.83
C CYS A 226 20.11 5.81 6.25
N HIS A 227 21.30 6.39 6.14
CA HIS A 227 22.55 5.78 6.58
C HIS A 227 22.51 5.40 8.07
N SER A 228 22.03 6.29 8.94
CA SER A 228 21.97 6.06 10.39
C SER A 228 21.02 4.93 10.74
N ILE A 229 19.82 4.91 10.15
CA ILE A 229 18.82 3.85 10.36
C ILE A 229 19.32 2.50 9.88
N LEU A 230 19.82 2.43 8.64
CA LEU A 230 20.34 1.17 8.07
C LEU A 230 21.53 0.65 8.89
N THR A 231 22.44 1.54 9.29
CA THR A 231 23.59 1.17 10.13
C THR A 231 23.13 0.64 11.48
N SER A 232 22.25 1.34 12.19
CA SER A 232 21.75 0.91 13.49
C SER A 232 20.96 -0.39 13.44
N CYS A 233 20.15 -0.57 12.41
CA CYS A 233 19.39 -1.79 12.21
C CYS A 233 20.34 -2.96 11.93
N PHE A 234 21.15 -2.86 10.87
CA PHE A 234 21.94 -3.99 10.39
C PHE A 234 23.06 -4.39 11.35
N THR A 235 23.67 -3.45 12.08
CA THR A 235 24.71 -3.79 13.09
C THR A 235 24.18 -4.57 14.30
N ARG A 236 22.86 -4.59 14.50
CA ARG A 236 22.22 -5.26 15.64
C ARG A 236 21.28 -6.39 15.25
N CYS A 237 20.94 -6.52 13.97
CA CYS A 237 20.12 -7.62 13.49
C CYS A 237 20.80 -8.98 13.71
N ALA A 238 20.06 -9.94 14.23
CA ALA A 238 20.53 -11.32 14.30
C ALA A 238 20.44 -11.97 12.91
N PRO A 239 21.51 -12.60 12.40
CA PRO A 239 21.46 -13.35 11.14
C PRO A 239 20.32 -14.38 11.15
N GLY A 240 19.53 -14.42 10.08
CA GLY A 240 18.37 -15.31 9.99
C GLY A 240 17.04 -14.73 10.51
N THR A 241 17.07 -13.59 11.21
CA THR A 241 15.86 -12.91 11.69
C THR A 241 15.25 -12.02 10.62
N LEU A 242 16.04 -11.15 9.97
CA LEU A 242 15.57 -10.26 8.92
C LEU A 242 15.26 -11.07 7.65
N ARG A 243 13.99 -11.05 7.23
CA ARG A 243 13.46 -11.77 6.06
C ARG A 243 13.04 -10.85 4.93
N GLN A 244 12.63 -9.64 5.26
CA GLN A 244 12.12 -8.69 4.28
C GLN A 244 12.83 -7.34 4.43
N LEU A 245 13.23 -6.78 3.29
CA LEU A 245 13.84 -5.47 3.22
C LEU A 245 13.22 -4.67 2.06
N SER A 246 12.63 -3.53 2.40
CA SER A 246 12.11 -2.55 1.46
C SER A 246 12.83 -1.22 1.69
N ILE A 247 13.50 -0.67 0.67
CA ILE A 247 14.14 0.65 0.72
C ILE A 247 13.70 1.43 -0.50
N ILE A 248 12.93 2.49 -0.29
CA ILE A 248 12.34 3.29 -1.36
C ILE A 248 12.80 4.74 -1.24
N LYS A 249 13.67 5.16 -2.15
CA LYS A 249 14.06 6.56 -2.33
C LYS A 249 13.05 7.25 -3.27
N ARG A 250 12.43 8.34 -2.81
CA ARG A 250 11.50 9.19 -3.57
C ARG A 250 12.13 10.57 -3.82
N GLY A 251 11.79 11.23 -4.93
CA GLY A 251 12.18 12.62 -5.20
C GLY A 251 12.75 12.85 -6.61
N GLU A 252 13.03 14.12 -6.93
CA GLU A 252 13.53 14.54 -8.27
C GLU A 252 14.92 13.97 -8.59
N TYR A 253 15.71 13.64 -7.56
CA TYR A 253 17.07 13.10 -7.68
C TYR A 253 17.11 11.60 -7.44
N ASN A 254 16.20 10.86 -8.08
CA ASN A 254 16.20 9.41 -8.11
C ASN A 254 17.33 8.90 -9.01
N HIS A 255 18.57 9.01 -8.53
CA HIS A 255 19.73 8.36 -9.11
C HIS A 255 20.14 7.14 -8.28
N TYR A 256 20.71 6.16 -8.98
CA TYR A 256 21.34 4.99 -8.38
C TYR A 256 22.42 5.39 -7.36
N GLN A 257 22.34 4.79 -6.18
CA GLN A 257 23.38 4.85 -5.16
C GLN A 257 23.62 3.45 -4.58
N ALA A 258 24.89 3.12 -4.39
CA ALA A 258 25.31 1.82 -3.86
C ALA A 258 25.30 1.82 -2.32
N ILE A 259 24.90 0.69 -1.73
CA ILE A 259 25.09 0.38 -0.31
C ILE A 259 26.30 -0.54 -0.20
N GLU A 260 27.32 -0.13 0.56
CA GLU A 260 28.59 -0.84 0.68
C GLU A 260 29.00 -0.98 2.16
N PRO A 261 29.79 -1.99 2.52
CA PRO A 261 30.41 -2.07 3.84
C PRO A 261 31.47 -0.98 4.01
N ALA A 262 31.66 -0.46 5.23
CA ALA A 262 32.58 0.63 5.55
C ALA A 262 34.04 0.43 5.07
N ASN A 263 34.46 -0.82 4.86
CA ASN A 263 35.84 -1.15 4.53
C ASN A 263 36.14 -1.21 3.02
N HIS A 264 35.14 -1.02 2.14
CA HIS A 264 35.31 -1.18 0.70
C HIS A 264 34.51 -0.14 -0.09
N MET A 265 35.15 0.96 -0.50
CA MET A 265 34.56 1.88 -1.48
C MET A 265 34.85 1.40 -2.90
N ARG A 266 33.82 0.91 -3.61
CA ARG A 266 33.93 0.48 -5.02
C ARG A 266 33.24 1.45 -5.98
N VAL A 267 32.26 2.20 -5.50
CA VAL A 267 31.47 3.15 -6.29
C VAL A 267 31.63 4.57 -5.76
N HIS A 268 31.31 5.58 -6.57
CA HIS A 268 31.30 6.98 -6.16
C HIS A 268 30.10 7.28 -5.24
N GLN A 269 30.36 7.87 -4.07
CA GLN A 269 29.34 8.25 -3.05
C GLN A 269 28.40 7.10 -2.59
N PRO A 270 28.95 5.97 -2.08
CA PRO A 270 28.12 4.90 -1.53
C PRO A 270 27.62 5.27 -0.12
N ILE A 271 26.53 4.64 0.30
CA ILE A 271 26.15 4.57 1.72
C ILE A 271 26.99 3.48 2.37
N LEU A 272 27.92 3.89 3.24
CA LEU A 272 28.85 2.99 3.92
C LEU A 272 28.28 2.50 5.25
N LEU A 273 27.86 1.24 5.32
CA LEU A 273 27.35 0.66 6.56
C LEU A 273 28.49 0.32 7.52
N ALA A 274 28.37 0.68 8.80
CA ALA A 274 29.37 0.44 9.85
C ALA A 274 29.41 -1.04 10.31
N ALA A 275 29.52 -1.98 9.38
CA ALA A 275 29.62 -3.42 9.61
C ALA A 275 30.61 -4.07 8.63
N SER A 276 31.13 -5.25 8.98
CA SER A 276 32.01 -6.01 8.07
C SER A 276 31.21 -6.62 6.93
N GLU A 277 31.85 -6.76 5.76
CA GLU A 277 31.25 -7.40 4.58
C GLU A 277 30.72 -8.80 4.91
N GLN A 278 31.53 -9.64 5.56
CA GLN A 278 31.13 -11.00 5.93
C GLN A 278 29.86 -11.03 6.79
N TYR A 279 29.75 -10.13 7.78
CA TYR A 279 28.59 -10.09 8.65
C TYR A 279 27.33 -9.62 7.91
N LEU A 280 27.43 -8.58 7.07
CA LEU A 280 26.31 -8.12 6.24
C LEU A 280 25.85 -9.21 5.27
N GLU A 281 26.78 -9.93 4.65
CA GLU A 281 26.50 -11.02 3.74
C GLU A 281 25.80 -12.21 4.43
N ASP A 282 26.18 -12.54 5.68
CA ASP A 282 25.52 -13.57 6.47
C ASP A 282 24.12 -13.15 6.95
N LEU A 283 23.95 -11.86 7.26
CA LEU A 283 22.67 -11.26 7.58
C LEU A 283 21.73 -11.28 6.36
N TRP A 284 22.19 -10.77 5.23
CA TRP A 284 21.41 -10.58 4.01
C TRP A 284 21.05 -11.87 3.28
N LEU A 285 21.84 -12.95 3.42
CA LEU A 285 21.57 -14.26 2.82
C LEU A 285 20.19 -14.85 3.18
N HIS A 286 19.59 -14.39 4.28
CA HIS A 286 18.31 -14.90 4.79
C HIS A 286 17.10 -14.07 4.36
N ILE A 287 17.33 -12.94 3.69
CA ILE A 287 16.27 -12.10 3.11
C ILE A 287 15.67 -12.84 1.91
N ASP A 288 14.35 -13.00 1.90
CA ASP A 288 13.60 -13.66 0.82
C ASP A 288 12.68 -12.69 0.05
N VAL A 289 12.40 -11.52 0.61
CA VAL A 289 11.66 -10.43 -0.05
C VAL A 289 12.54 -9.17 -0.09
N LEU A 290 12.87 -8.73 -1.30
CA LEU A 290 13.72 -7.56 -1.51
C LEU A 290 13.03 -6.56 -2.44
N ARG A 291 12.78 -5.35 -1.94
CA ARG A 291 12.18 -4.24 -2.68
C ARG A 291 13.09 -3.02 -2.59
N LEU A 292 13.71 -2.62 -3.70
CA LEU A 292 14.70 -1.55 -3.68
C LEU A 292 14.41 -0.55 -4.79
N ARG A 293 14.35 0.73 -4.44
CA ARG A 293 14.26 1.84 -5.39
C ARG A 293 15.29 2.89 -5.00
N GLY A 294 16.33 3.00 -5.81
CA GLY A 294 17.36 4.04 -5.73
C GLY A 294 18.50 3.84 -4.74
N LEU A 295 18.37 2.89 -3.82
CA LEU A 295 19.45 2.44 -2.96
C LEU A 295 19.60 0.94 -3.13
N TYR A 296 20.78 0.50 -3.60
CA TYR A 296 20.99 -0.90 -3.95
C TYR A 296 22.29 -1.40 -3.33
N PRO A 297 22.29 -2.53 -2.60
CA PRO A 297 23.51 -3.26 -2.33
C PRO A 297 24.21 -3.63 -3.64
N ILE A 298 25.53 -3.75 -3.60
CA ILE A 298 26.34 -4.17 -4.75
C ILE A 298 25.78 -5.45 -5.38
N TRP A 299 25.68 -5.52 -6.72
CA TRP A 299 25.03 -6.62 -7.44
C TRP A 299 25.63 -8.01 -7.19
N SER A 300 26.85 -8.08 -6.65
CA SER A 300 27.51 -9.33 -6.28
C SER A 300 27.15 -9.84 -4.88
N SER A 301 26.34 -9.11 -4.12
CA SER A 301 25.96 -9.44 -2.74
C SER A 301 25.03 -10.65 -2.67
N LYS A 302 25.14 -11.43 -1.60
CA LYS A 302 24.23 -12.54 -1.24
C LYS A 302 22.82 -12.10 -0.90
N ILE A 303 22.55 -10.79 -0.74
CA ILE A 303 21.18 -10.30 -0.58
C ILE A 303 20.28 -10.68 -1.77
N TYR A 304 20.88 -10.90 -2.94
CA TYR A 304 20.16 -11.30 -4.15
C TYR A 304 20.00 -12.82 -4.30
N HIS A 305 20.30 -13.59 -3.25
CA HIS A 305 20.23 -15.05 -3.25
C HIS A 305 18.99 -15.53 -2.51
N ARG A 306 18.43 -16.67 -2.95
CA ARG A 306 17.28 -17.33 -2.30
C ARG A 306 16.02 -16.45 -2.20
N LEU A 307 15.89 -15.47 -3.08
CA LEU A 307 14.74 -14.58 -3.12
C LEU A 307 13.49 -15.31 -3.65
N VAL A 308 12.36 -14.98 -3.03
CA VAL A 308 11.00 -15.33 -3.48
C VAL A 308 10.33 -14.10 -4.13
N GLU A 309 10.73 -12.90 -3.75
CA GLU A 309 10.30 -11.64 -4.37
C GLU A 309 11.48 -10.70 -4.56
N LEU A 310 11.63 -10.19 -5.79
CA LEU A 310 12.60 -9.17 -6.15
C LEU A 310 11.88 -8.04 -6.88
N ARG A 311 11.91 -6.84 -6.30
CA ARG A 311 11.40 -5.63 -6.94
C ARG A 311 12.47 -4.58 -7.08
N LEU A 312 12.81 -4.27 -8.32
CA LEU A 312 13.81 -3.29 -8.74
C LEU A 312 13.18 -2.37 -9.79
N PRO A 313 12.20 -1.52 -9.44
CA PRO A 313 11.55 -0.60 -10.37
C PRO A 313 12.56 0.31 -11.09
N LEU A 314 12.08 0.93 -12.17
CA LEU A 314 12.91 1.83 -12.98
C LEU A 314 13.49 2.96 -12.13
N ILE A 315 14.78 3.21 -12.34
CA ILE A 315 15.44 4.40 -11.86
C ILE A 315 16.43 4.95 -12.88
N GLN A 316 16.56 6.27 -12.95
CA GLN A 316 17.52 6.92 -13.81
C GLN A 316 18.96 6.61 -13.34
N GLY A 317 19.84 6.23 -14.27
CA GLY A 317 21.25 5.99 -14.00
C GLY A 317 21.61 4.66 -13.34
N GLY A 318 20.63 3.81 -13.02
CA GLY A 318 20.90 2.43 -12.58
C GLY A 318 21.31 1.56 -13.77
N MET A 319 22.52 1.03 -13.75
CA MET A 319 23.01 0.08 -14.75
C MET A 319 23.45 -1.22 -14.09
N MET A 320 23.11 -2.34 -14.74
CA MET A 320 23.53 -3.68 -14.38
C MET A 320 24.03 -4.40 -15.62
N SER A 321 25.04 -5.26 -15.52
CA SER A 321 25.44 -6.12 -16.65
C SER A 321 24.50 -7.31 -16.79
N GLU A 322 24.35 -7.82 -18.01
CA GLU A 322 23.57 -9.04 -18.26
C GLU A 322 24.07 -10.23 -17.41
N SER A 323 25.39 -10.37 -17.25
CA SER A 323 25.99 -11.41 -16.42
C SER A 323 25.62 -11.30 -14.94
N GLN A 324 25.50 -10.09 -14.40
CA GLN A 324 25.05 -9.84 -13.03
C GLN A 324 23.59 -10.24 -12.87
N LEU A 325 22.73 -9.82 -13.78
CA LEU A 325 21.31 -10.21 -13.76
C LEU A 325 21.15 -11.73 -13.82
N VAL A 326 21.82 -12.40 -14.76
CA VAL A 326 21.79 -13.87 -14.89
C VAL A 326 22.28 -14.54 -13.61
N SER A 327 23.30 -13.99 -12.95
CA SER A 327 23.78 -14.50 -11.66
C SER A 327 22.71 -14.38 -10.57
N ILE A 328 22.07 -13.21 -10.46
CA ILE A 328 20.99 -12.96 -9.50
C ILE A 328 19.82 -13.94 -9.71
N LEU A 329 19.36 -14.09 -10.95
CA LEU A 329 18.26 -15.00 -11.28
C LEU A 329 18.61 -16.47 -10.96
N LYS A 330 19.84 -16.90 -11.27
CA LYS A 330 20.32 -18.26 -10.95
C LYS A 330 20.47 -18.50 -9.45
N SER A 331 20.83 -17.48 -8.68
CA SER A 331 20.94 -17.54 -7.22
C SER A 331 19.58 -17.56 -6.52
N SER A 332 18.49 -17.28 -7.23
CA SER A 332 17.12 -17.20 -6.69
C SER A 332 16.12 -18.02 -7.51
N PRO A 333 16.25 -19.36 -7.56
CA PRO A 333 15.39 -20.22 -8.39
C PRO A 333 13.93 -20.31 -7.93
N GLN A 334 13.64 -19.91 -6.69
CA GLN A 334 12.30 -19.94 -6.08
C GLN A 334 11.54 -18.61 -6.26
N LEU A 335 12.05 -17.72 -7.13
CA LEU A 335 11.45 -16.41 -7.38
C LEU A 335 10.03 -16.56 -7.92
N ARG A 336 9.07 -15.97 -7.21
CA ARG A 336 7.64 -15.93 -7.57
C ARG A 336 7.24 -14.58 -8.14
N ILE A 337 7.83 -13.50 -7.63
CA ILE A 337 7.55 -12.13 -8.07
C ILE A 337 8.85 -11.48 -8.53
N LEU A 338 8.87 -11.01 -9.78
CA LEU A 338 9.97 -10.25 -10.36
C LEU A 338 9.44 -8.95 -10.94
N GLU A 339 9.78 -7.84 -10.32
CA GLU A 339 9.65 -6.50 -10.91
C GLU A 339 11.03 -5.99 -11.25
N PHE A 340 11.25 -5.64 -12.51
CA PHE A 340 12.56 -5.21 -12.97
C PHE A 340 12.42 -4.04 -13.96
N GLY A 341 13.08 -2.94 -13.64
CA GLY A 341 13.13 -1.72 -14.45
C GLY A 341 14.54 -1.17 -14.63
N ILE A 342 15.58 -1.81 -14.09
CA ILE A 342 16.97 -1.35 -14.23
C ILE A 342 17.49 -1.61 -15.65
N THR A 343 18.23 -0.65 -16.21
CA THR A 343 18.85 -0.82 -17.54
C THR A 343 19.93 -1.89 -17.52
N VAL A 344 19.80 -2.89 -18.40
CA VAL A 344 20.79 -3.95 -18.58
C VAL A 344 21.74 -3.54 -19.69
N THR A 345 23.02 -3.38 -19.37
CA THR A 345 24.03 -3.08 -20.39
C THR A 345 24.22 -4.30 -21.30
N SER A 346 24.21 -4.03 -22.61
CA SER A 346 24.25 -5.05 -23.67
C SER A 346 25.43 -6.02 -23.53
N PRO A 347 25.30 -7.26 -24.01
CA PRO A 347 26.29 -8.31 -23.83
C PRO A 347 27.60 -7.94 -24.55
N GLY A 348 28.65 -7.66 -23.78
CA GLY A 348 30.02 -7.68 -24.29
C GLY A 348 30.39 -9.12 -24.65
N SER A 349 30.19 -9.52 -25.91
CA SER A 349 30.76 -10.68 -26.64
C SER A 349 30.84 -12.06 -25.96
N THR A 350 30.28 -12.25 -24.77
CA THR A 350 30.42 -13.46 -23.97
C THR A 350 29.29 -14.43 -24.29
N ASN A 351 29.65 -15.56 -24.91
CA ASN A 351 28.77 -16.68 -25.29
C ASN A 351 27.96 -17.32 -24.14
N ALA A 352 28.03 -16.78 -22.91
CA ALA A 352 27.47 -17.36 -21.70
C ALA A 352 25.94 -17.23 -21.56
N SER A 353 25.28 -16.46 -22.43
CA SER A 353 23.87 -16.08 -22.26
C SER A 353 23.03 -16.31 -23.53
N LYS A 354 23.05 -17.54 -24.04
CA LYS A 354 22.07 -17.98 -25.06
C LYS A 354 20.85 -18.68 -24.46
N ASN A 355 20.99 -19.20 -23.23
CA ASN A 355 19.95 -20.01 -22.60
C ASN A 355 19.23 -19.17 -21.54
N PRO A 356 17.90 -19.04 -21.64
CA PRO A 356 17.11 -18.41 -20.59
C PRO A 356 17.27 -19.13 -19.26
N VAL A 357 17.24 -18.39 -18.16
CA VAL A 357 17.26 -18.91 -16.79
C VAL A 357 15.88 -19.48 -16.43
N PRO A 358 15.77 -20.76 -16.05
CA PRO A 358 14.52 -21.34 -15.61
C PRO A 358 14.06 -20.75 -14.28
N LEU A 359 12.85 -20.18 -14.25
CA LEU A 359 12.18 -19.69 -13.04
C LEU A 359 10.84 -20.41 -12.91
N ALA A 360 10.89 -21.65 -12.40
CA ALA A 360 9.75 -22.57 -12.39
C ALA A 360 8.56 -22.08 -11.54
N ASP A 361 8.86 -21.28 -10.52
CA ASP A 361 7.89 -20.75 -9.57
C ASP A 361 7.40 -19.34 -9.90
N LEU A 362 7.86 -18.73 -11.00
CA LEU A 362 7.51 -17.36 -11.36
C LEU A 362 6.00 -17.24 -11.66
N GLU A 363 5.33 -16.35 -10.93
CA GLU A 363 3.89 -16.12 -10.96
C GLU A 363 3.56 -14.68 -11.38
N VAL A 364 4.44 -13.71 -11.09
CA VAL A 364 4.28 -12.30 -11.44
C VAL A 364 5.57 -11.75 -12.05
N LEU A 365 5.45 -11.15 -13.23
CA LEU A 365 6.52 -10.44 -13.93
C LEU A 365 6.06 -9.01 -14.26
N ILE A 366 6.76 -8.01 -13.75
CA ILE A 366 6.49 -6.59 -14.01
C ILE A 366 7.73 -5.98 -14.67
N THR A 367 7.57 -5.40 -15.84
CA THR A 367 8.67 -4.73 -16.57
C THR A 367 8.57 -3.22 -16.41
N GLY A 368 9.70 -2.54 -16.21
CA GLY A 368 9.75 -1.08 -16.22
C GLY A 368 9.55 -0.46 -17.63
N THR A 369 9.57 0.87 -17.72
CA THR A 369 9.54 1.56 -19.03
C THR A 369 10.90 1.48 -19.69
N TRP A 370 11.06 0.48 -20.53
CA TRP A 370 12.28 0.28 -21.29
C TRP A 370 12.08 0.64 -22.73
N GLY A 371 13.16 1.05 -23.40
CA GLY A 371 13.18 0.98 -24.85
C GLY A 371 13.04 -0.47 -25.30
N LYS A 372 12.53 -0.67 -26.52
CA LYS A 372 12.37 -2.01 -27.13
C LYS A 372 13.61 -2.93 -26.99
N PRO A 373 14.86 -2.51 -27.29
CA PRO A 373 16.01 -3.41 -27.20
C PRO A 373 16.31 -3.90 -25.78
N ASP A 374 16.02 -3.09 -24.77
CA ASP A 374 16.25 -3.43 -23.37
C ASP A 374 15.22 -4.45 -22.87
N LEU A 375 13.94 -4.25 -23.23
CA LEU A 375 12.87 -5.21 -22.93
C LEU A 375 13.13 -6.58 -23.56
N SER A 376 13.53 -6.60 -24.82
CA SER A 376 13.90 -7.82 -25.54
C SER A 376 15.10 -8.53 -24.89
N SER A 377 16.14 -7.75 -24.58
CA SER A 377 17.35 -8.25 -23.91
C SER A 377 17.09 -8.79 -22.52
N PHE A 378 16.09 -8.27 -21.81
CA PHE A 378 15.66 -8.79 -20.52
C PHE A 378 14.80 -10.06 -20.65
N LEU A 379 13.71 -10.00 -21.43
CA LEU A 379 12.75 -11.11 -21.53
C LEU A 379 13.37 -12.37 -22.13
N ARG A 380 14.36 -12.26 -23.01
CA ARG A 380 15.10 -13.43 -23.54
C ARG A 380 15.84 -14.22 -22.45
N LEU A 381 16.17 -13.59 -21.32
CA LEU A 381 16.93 -14.22 -20.22
C LEU A 381 16.05 -15.05 -19.30
N ILE A 382 14.72 -14.98 -19.44
CA ILE A 382 13.77 -15.59 -18.50
C ILE A 382 13.03 -16.73 -19.19
N ALA A 383 13.00 -17.90 -18.56
CA ALA A 383 12.11 -19.01 -18.91
C ALA A 383 11.18 -19.31 -17.72
N PRO A 384 9.93 -18.81 -17.74
CA PRO A 384 8.95 -19.11 -16.72
C PRO A 384 8.58 -20.60 -16.72
N GLY A 385 8.14 -21.09 -15.55
CA GLY A 385 7.60 -22.44 -15.41
C GLY A 385 6.20 -22.63 -16.01
N PRO A 386 5.58 -23.80 -15.76
CA PRO A 386 4.23 -24.10 -16.24
C PRO A 386 3.12 -23.39 -15.45
N LYS A 387 3.45 -22.73 -14.33
CA LYS A 387 2.47 -22.03 -13.49
C LYS A 387 1.80 -20.89 -14.26
N PRO A 388 0.54 -20.54 -13.93
CA PRO A 388 -0.11 -19.35 -14.46
C PRO A 388 0.73 -18.09 -14.18
N LEU A 389 1.10 -17.37 -15.23
CA LEU A 389 1.91 -16.17 -15.16
C LEU A 389 1.04 -14.91 -15.36
N CYS A 390 1.25 -13.93 -14.49
CA CYS A 390 0.77 -12.56 -14.65
C CYS A 390 1.92 -11.69 -15.19
N VAL A 391 1.70 -11.04 -16.33
CA VAL A 391 2.72 -10.20 -16.98
C VAL A 391 2.22 -8.77 -17.11
N SER A 392 2.99 -7.82 -16.59
CA SER A 392 2.74 -6.38 -16.69
C SER A 392 3.79 -5.76 -17.60
N ILE A 393 3.38 -5.27 -18.78
CA ILE A 393 4.25 -4.65 -19.78
C ILE A 393 3.82 -3.21 -20.01
N VAL A 394 4.81 -2.33 -20.08
CA VAL A 394 4.61 -0.92 -20.40
C VAL A 394 5.15 -0.66 -21.79
N ASN A 395 4.41 0.10 -22.58
CA ASN A 395 4.77 0.34 -23.96
C ASN A 395 6.15 1.02 -24.03
N PRO A 396 7.12 0.41 -24.73
CA PRO A 396 8.46 0.96 -24.85
C PRO A 396 8.53 2.30 -25.57
N LYS A 397 7.48 2.71 -26.29
CA LYS A 397 7.42 3.98 -27.03
C LYS A 397 7.26 5.21 -26.14
N VAL A 398 6.78 5.04 -24.90
CA VAL A 398 6.40 6.15 -24.02
C VAL A 398 7.62 6.91 -23.48
N GLY A 399 8.79 6.26 -23.41
CA GLY A 399 10.04 6.92 -23.05
C GLY A 399 10.61 7.85 -24.14
N ASP A 400 10.10 7.80 -25.37
CA ASP A 400 10.72 8.45 -26.54
C ASP A 400 9.97 9.71 -27.02
N PHE A 401 8.91 10.14 -26.32
CA PHE A 401 8.14 11.34 -26.68
C PHE A 401 8.95 12.65 -26.67
N SER A 402 10.14 12.66 -26.07
CA SER A 402 11.04 13.81 -26.14
C SER A 402 11.75 13.97 -27.50
N ARG A 403 11.59 13.01 -28.43
CA ARG A 403 12.37 12.94 -29.69
C ARG A 403 11.60 12.54 -30.95
N VAL A 404 10.27 12.62 -30.96
CA VAL A 404 9.52 12.27 -32.17
C VAL A 404 9.58 13.41 -33.19
N ASP A 405 10.58 13.37 -34.07
CA ASP A 405 10.51 14.01 -35.38
C ASP A 405 9.28 13.44 -36.12
N LYS A 406 8.31 14.30 -36.44
CA LYS A 406 7.02 13.93 -37.07
C LYS A 406 7.15 13.27 -38.46
N GLU A 407 8.36 13.08 -38.97
CA GLU A 407 8.66 12.54 -40.30
C GLU A 407 9.32 11.14 -40.28
N ALA A 408 9.54 10.54 -39.10
CA ALA A 408 10.12 9.20 -39.03
C ALA A 408 9.14 8.12 -39.57
N PRO A 409 9.66 7.07 -40.25
CA PRO A 409 8.83 5.97 -40.75
C PRO A 409 8.03 5.29 -39.62
N PRO A 410 6.90 4.64 -39.95
CA PRO A 410 6.04 4.01 -38.95
C PRO A 410 6.87 3.06 -38.08
N PRO A 411 6.72 3.14 -36.75
CA PRO A 411 7.56 2.38 -35.84
C PRO A 411 7.39 0.87 -36.11
N PRO A 412 8.48 0.08 -36.01
CA PRO A 412 8.41 -1.37 -36.18
C PRO A 412 7.43 -2.02 -35.18
N SER A 413 6.97 -3.23 -35.50
CA SER A 413 6.19 -4.15 -34.63
C SER A 413 6.50 -3.95 -33.14
N LEU A 414 5.49 -3.91 -32.27
CA LEU A 414 5.72 -3.68 -30.84
C LEU A 414 6.62 -4.79 -30.26
N PHE A 415 6.42 -6.02 -30.74
CA PHE A 415 7.17 -7.20 -30.32
C PHE A 415 8.14 -7.69 -31.39
N ASP A 416 9.41 -7.85 -31.01
CA ASP A 416 10.38 -8.59 -31.82
C ASP A 416 10.31 -10.10 -31.56
N ASP A 417 11.13 -10.85 -32.28
CA ASP A 417 11.16 -12.32 -32.21
C ASP A 417 11.49 -12.84 -30.80
N ASP A 418 12.32 -12.15 -30.03
CA ASP A 418 12.73 -12.62 -28.70
C ASP A 418 11.62 -12.40 -27.67
N ILE A 419 10.89 -11.29 -27.79
CA ILE A 419 9.66 -11.09 -27.02
C ILE A 419 8.61 -12.14 -27.42
N LYS A 420 8.37 -12.36 -28.73
CA LYS A 420 7.43 -13.39 -29.22
C LYS A 420 7.78 -14.79 -28.70
N LYS A 421 9.06 -15.15 -28.70
CA LYS A 421 9.55 -16.41 -28.09
C LYS A 421 9.27 -16.47 -26.59
N PHE A 422 9.32 -15.35 -25.87
CA PHE A 422 9.01 -15.31 -24.44
C PHE A 422 7.53 -15.61 -24.20
N PHE A 423 6.65 -14.95 -24.94
CA PHE A 423 5.21 -15.25 -24.86
C PHE A 423 4.90 -16.69 -25.21
N ALA A 424 5.47 -17.21 -26.31
CA ALA A 424 5.22 -18.57 -26.78
C ALA A 424 5.62 -19.66 -25.78
N ARG A 425 6.62 -19.42 -24.93
CA ARG A 425 7.08 -20.39 -23.91
C ARG A 425 6.45 -20.19 -22.53
N SER A 426 5.63 -19.15 -22.33
CA SER A 426 5.09 -18.76 -21.04
C SER A 426 3.61 -19.10 -20.92
N ASN A 427 3.17 -19.60 -19.77
CA ASN A 427 1.75 -19.85 -19.50
C ASN A 427 1.07 -18.57 -18.99
N ILE A 428 0.95 -17.57 -19.87
CA ILE A 428 0.39 -16.26 -19.51
C ILE A 428 -1.13 -16.35 -19.43
N THR A 429 -1.66 -15.97 -18.28
CA THR A 429 -3.09 -16.08 -17.94
C THR A 429 -3.70 -14.73 -17.57
N ARG A 430 -2.83 -13.78 -17.18
CA ARG A 430 -3.19 -12.41 -16.83
C ARG A 430 -2.19 -11.46 -17.48
N VAL A 431 -2.68 -10.40 -18.13
CA VAL A 431 -1.81 -9.39 -18.76
C VAL A 431 -2.25 -7.99 -18.34
N GLY A 432 -1.31 -7.22 -17.82
CA GLY A 432 -1.43 -5.78 -17.61
C GLY A 432 -0.68 -5.04 -18.71
N LEU A 433 -1.36 -4.14 -19.40
CA LEU A 433 -0.81 -3.34 -20.49
C LEU A 433 -0.90 -1.87 -20.10
N ALA A 434 0.23 -1.18 -20.12
CA ALA A 434 0.30 0.24 -19.85
C ALA A 434 0.73 1.01 -21.11
N ALA A 435 0.03 2.12 -21.38
CA ALA A 435 0.36 3.10 -22.40
C ALA A 435 0.39 2.55 -23.85
N ILE A 436 -0.58 1.69 -24.19
CA ILE A 436 -0.80 1.24 -25.56
C ILE A 436 -1.73 2.23 -26.27
N ASP A 437 -1.24 2.84 -27.35
CA ASP A 437 -1.96 3.90 -28.07
C ASP A 437 -2.74 3.39 -29.29
N LYS A 438 -2.48 2.15 -29.73
CA LYS A 438 -3.03 1.61 -30.99
C LYS A 438 -3.73 0.29 -30.80
N TYR A 439 -4.90 0.14 -31.43
CA TYR A 439 -5.63 -1.13 -31.42
C TYR A 439 -4.81 -2.27 -32.05
N ALA A 440 -4.04 -2.00 -33.10
CA ALA A 440 -3.19 -3.03 -33.74
C ALA A 440 -2.16 -3.62 -32.76
N GLU A 441 -1.60 -2.81 -31.87
CA GLU A 441 -0.63 -3.24 -30.85
C GLU A 441 -1.31 -4.11 -29.79
N PHE A 442 -2.50 -3.71 -29.36
CA PHE A 442 -3.34 -4.50 -28.48
C PHE A 442 -3.67 -5.89 -29.08
N MET A 443 -4.05 -5.92 -30.36
CA MET A 443 -4.33 -7.18 -31.04
C MET A 443 -3.10 -8.06 -31.17
N GLU A 444 -1.93 -7.47 -31.43
CA GLU A 444 -0.66 -8.20 -31.46
C GLU A 444 -0.37 -8.89 -30.11
N VAL A 445 -0.68 -8.23 -28.97
CA VAL A 445 -0.57 -8.87 -27.64
C VAL A 445 -1.52 -10.06 -27.54
N LEU A 446 -2.80 -9.86 -27.83
CA LEU A 446 -3.81 -10.90 -27.64
C LEU A 446 -3.51 -12.16 -28.44
N ASP A 447 -3.02 -12.01 -29.68
CA ASP A 447 -2.61 -13.13 -30.51
C ASP A 447 -1.42 -13.93 -29.91
N LEU A 448 -0.61 -13.29 -29.05
CA LEU A 448 0.49 -13.94 -28.33
C LEU A 448 0.07 -14.61 -27.01
N VAL A 449 -1.12 -14.31 -26.49
CA VAL A 449 -1.62 -14.84 -25.20
C VAL A 449 -2.99 -15.52 -25.33
N PRO A 450 -3.10 -16.63 -26.09
CA PRO A 450 -4.40 -17.27 -26.36
C PRO A 450 -5.08 -17.87 -25.11
N ARG A 451 -4.40 -17.94 -23.96
CA ARG A 451 -4.92 -18.44 -22.67
C ARG A 451 -5.21 -17.32 -21.67
N ILE A 452 -5.33 -16.07 -22.13
CA ILE A 452 -5.65 -14.95 -21.26
C ILE A 452 -7.08 -15.08 -20.72
N HIS A 453 -7.25 -14.82 -19.43
CA HIS A 453 -8.55 -14.72 -18.76
C HIS A 453 -8.74 -13.33 -18.15
N THR A 454 -7.64 -12.66 -17.78
CA THR A 454 -7.68 -11.35 -17.14
C THR A 454 -6.81 -10.37 -17.90
N LEU A 455 -7.38 -9.23 -18.27
CA LEU A 455 -6.71 -8.16 -18.97
C LEU A 455 -6.82 -6.88 -18.16
N GLY A 456 -5.73 -6.17 -17.95
CA GLY A 456 -5.70 -4.85 -17.34
C GLY A 456 -5.11 -3.83 -18.28
N LEU A 457 -5.78 -2.69 -18.43
CA LEU A 457 -5.36 -1.60 -19.30
C LEU A 457 -5.11 -0.36 -18.44
N THR A 458 -3.96 0.28 -18.61
CA THR A 458 -3.59 1.55 -17.94
C THR A 458 -3.10 2.52 -18.99
N ASP A 459 -3.36 3.82 -18.81
CA ASP A 459 -2.88 4.89 -19.71
C ASP A 459 -3.21 4.63 -21.20
N TRP A 460 -4.32 3.96 -21.49
CA TRP A 460 -4.70 3.66 -22.87
C TRP A 460 -5.42 4.85 -23.48
N PHE A 461 -4.93 5.34 -24.62
CA PHE A 461 -5.61 6.32 -25.47
C PHE A 461 -5.99 5.70 -26.82
N CYS A 462 -7.28 5.57 -27.14
CA CYS A 462 -7.74 5.08 -28.44
C CYS A 462 -8.66 6.11 -29.10
N GLU A 463 -8.21 6.75 -30.17
CA GLU A 463 -9.01 7.70 -30.95
C GLU A 463 -9.58 7.04 -32.23
N GLU A 464 -10.74 7.52 -32.68
CA GLU A 464 -11.61 6.95 -33.74
C GLU A 464 -10.95 6.76 -35.12
N SER A 465 -9.72 7.26 -35.33
CA SER A 465 -9.05 7.30 -36.65
C SER A 465 -8.27 6.04 -37.04
N ASP A 466 -8.06 5.10 -36.11
CA ASP A 466 -7.16 3.95 -36.31
C ASP A 466 -7.89 2.71 -36.85
N GLU A 467 -7.96 2.61 -38.19
CA GLU A 467 -8.19 1.40 -38.99
C GLU A 467 -9.47 0.55 -38.71
N VAL A 468 -9.84 -0.26 -39.71
CA VAL A 468 -10.95 -1.22 -39.60
C VAL A 468 -10.67 -2.17 -38.43
N LEU A 469 -11.52 -2.16 -37.40
CA LEU A 469 -11.49 -3.08 -36.26
C LEU A 469 -11.41 -4.54 -36.74
N LYS A 470 -10.19 -5.08 -36.83
CA LYS A 470 -9.94 -6.48 -37.21
C LYS A 470 -10.09 -7.36 -35.98
N ALA A 471 -10.85 -8.44 -36.12
CA ALA A 471 -10.94 -9.47 -35.08
C ALA A 471 -9.60 -10.21 -34.93
N SER A 472 -9.33 -10.74 -33.73
CA SER A 472 -8.16 -11.61 -33.50
C SER A 472 -8.22 -12.83 -34.42
N ALA A 473 -7.05 -13.32 -34.81
CA ALA A 473 -6.96 -14.58 -35.55
C ALA A 473 -7.45 -15.78 -34.72
N THR A 474 -7.53 -15.63 -33.40
CA THR A 474 -7.95 -16.67 -32.46
C THR A 474 -9.18 -16.24 -31.65
N PRO A 475 -10.17 -17.13 -31.45
CA PRO A 475 -11.29 -16.82 -30.57
C PRO A 475 -10.80 -16.79 -29.12
N ILE A 476 -10.72 -15.59 -28.54
CA ILE A 476 -10.30 -15.34 -27.17
C ILE A 476 -11.51 -14.88 -26.36
N ALA A 477 -11.69 -15.45 -25.17
CA ALA A 477 -12.69 -15.02 -24.21
C ALA A 477 -11.99 -14.46 -22.97
N ILE A 478 -12.31 -13.21 -22.62
CA ILE A 478 -11.75 -12.53 -21.45
C ILE A 478 -12.77 -12.64 -20.31
N ASP A 479 -12.39 -13.22 -19.18
CA ASP A 479 -13.27 -13.29 -18.02
C ASP A 479 -13.40 -11.92 -17.36
N THR A 480 -12.29 -11.22 -17.15
CA THR A 480 -12.28 -9.91 -16.47
C THR A 480 -11.41 -8.90 -17.22
N LEU A 481 -12.01 -7.75 -17.54
CA LEU A 481 -11.34 -6.56 -18.06
C LEU A 481 -11.23 -5.50 -16.96
N TYR A 482 -10.01 -5.17 -16.58
CA TYR A 482 -9.71 -4.05 -15.70
C TYR A 482 -9.37 -2.82 -16.55
N LEU A 483 -10.10 -1.75 -16.35
CA LEU A 483 -9.72 -0.42 -16.79
C LEU A 483 -9.08 0.27 -15.59
N LEU A 484 -7.79 0.59 -15.69
CA LEU A 484 -6.96 1.21 -14.65
C LEU A 484 -6.62 2.66 -15.05
N ASN A 485 -5.97 3.38 -14.14
CA ASN A 485 -5.68 4.83 -14.21
C ASN A 485 -5.47 5.37 -15.65
N HIS A 486 -6.07 6.54 -15.91
CA HIS A 486 -5.91 7.34 -17.14
C HIS A 486 -6.28 6.65 -18.48
N CYS A 487 -7.06 5.57 -18.47
CA CYS A 487 -7.67 5.08 -19.72
C CYS A 487 -8.68 6.10 -20.28
N ARG A 488 -8.47 6.54 -21.51
CA ARG A 488 -9.42 7.31 -22.33
C ARG A 488 -9.73 6.54 -23.60
N MET A 489 -10.98 6.10 -23.72
CA MET A 489 -11.46 5.40 -24.91
C MET A 489 -12.90 5.77 -25.18
N GLU A 490 -13.25 5.82 -26.46
CA GLU A 490 -14.62 5.99 -26.88
C GLU A 490 -15.47 4.78 -26.54
N TRP A 491 -16.74 5.03 -26.22
CA TRP A 491 -17.70 3.99 -25.90
C TRP A 491 -17.83 2.92 -27.00
N VAL A 492 -17.77 3.33 -28.27
CA VAL A 492 -17.88 2.42 -29.43
C VAL A 492 -16.80 1.35 -29.37
N PHE A 493 -15.59 1.74 -28.98
CA PHE A 493 -14.43 0.86 -28.89
C PHE A 493 -14.52 -0.10 -27.70
N LEU A 494 -14.86 0.41 -26.52
CA LEU A 494 -15.08 -0.43 -25.35
C LEU A 494 -16.18 -1.47 -25.62
N LYS A 495 -17.29 -1.04 -26.23
CA LYS A 495 -18.37 -1.93 -26.64
C LYS A 495 -17.93 -2.98 -27.66
N HIS A 496 -17.03 -2.61 -28.58
CA HIS A 496 -16.43 -3.56 -29.51
C HIS A 496 -15.60 -4.61 -28.75
N ILE A 497 -14.69 -4.20 -27.86
CA ILE A 497 -13.88 -5.12 -27.04
C ILE A 497 -14.77 -6.09 -26.26
N ILE A 498 -15.78 -5.58 -25.56
CA ILE A 498 -16.69 -6.40 -24.74
C ILE A 498 -17.36 -7.49 -25.57
N LYS A 499 -17.85 -7.12 -26.75
CA LYS A 499 -18.55 -8.05 -27.64
C LYS A 499 -17.61 -9.03 -28.33
N THR A 500 -16.49 -8.54 -28.85
CA THR A 500 -15.51 -9.32 -29.61
C THR A 500 -14.83 -10.36 -28.73
N PHE A 501 -14.53 -10.03 -27.47
CA PHE A 501 -13.83 -10.92 -26.54
C PHE A 501 -14.73 -11.49 -25.44
N HIS A 502 -16.04 -11.38 -25.59
CA HIS A 502 -17.03 -11.95 -24.67
C HIS A 502 -16.76 -11.65 -23.19
N VAL A 503 -16.45 -10.38 -22.88
CA VAL A 503 -16.03 -9.95 -21.54
C VAL A 503 -17.13 -10.19 -20.51
N LYS A 504 -16.86 -10.99 -19.46
CA LYS A 504 -17.86 -11.33 -18.42
C LYS A 504 -17.94 -10.31 -17.28
N ALA A 505 -16.81 -9.74 -16.89
CA ALA A 505 -16.70 -8.75 -15.85
C ALA A 505 -15.85 -7.56 -16.29
N ILE A 506 -16.31 -6.35 -15.97
CA ILE A 506 -15.57 -5.11 -16.17
C ILE A 506 -15.41 -4.43 -14.82
N ILE A 507 -14.17 -4.10 -14.49
CA ILE A 507 -13.81 -3.42 -13.25
C ILE A 507 -13.10 -2.13 -13.61
N ILE A 508 -13.68 -1.02 -13.20
CA ILE A 508 -13.23 0.34 -13.49
C ILE A 508 -12.62 0.90 -12.21
N TRP A 509 -11.34 1.26 -12.24
CA TRP A 509 -10.50 1.60 -11.09
C TRP A 509 -10.09 3.07 -10.97
N GLY A 510 -10.66 3.79 -10.00
CA GLY A 510 -10.36 5.21 -9.76
C GLY A 510 -11.28 6.15 -10.55
N ASP A 511 -10.88 7.42 -10.64
CA ASP A 511 -11.68 8.48 -11.25
C ASP A 511 -11.51 8.48 -12.78
N HIS A 512 -12.12 7.50 -13.43
CA HIS A 512 -12.07 7.39 -14.87
C HIS A 512 -13.03 8.34 -15.56
N GLY A 513 -12.49 9.17 -16.46
CA GLY A 513 -13.25 9.73 -17.57
C GLY A 513 -13.29 8.73 -18.72
N VAL A 514 -14.28 7.83 -18.74
CA VAL A 514 -14.69 7.28 -20.05
C VAL A 514 -15.37 8.44 -20.77
N GLU A 515 -14.68 9.07 -21.70
CA GLU A 515 -15.18 10.23 -22.42
C GLU A 515 -15.95 9.76 -23.67
N SER A 516 -17.24 10.05 -23.72
CA SER A 516 -17.98 9.99 -24.99
C SER A 516 -17.74 11.30 -25.73
N GLY A 517 -16.54 11.46 -26.30
CA GLY A 517 -16.24 12.54 -27.23
C GLY A 517 -16.49 13.96 -26.71
N LEU A 518 -15.93 14.29 -25.53
CA LEU A 518 -15.79 15.64 -24.91
C LEU A 518 -16.64 15.98 -23.65
N MET A 519 -17.42 15.04 -23.08
CA MET A 519 -18.14 15.27 -21.81
C MET A 519 -17.93 14.12 -20.82
N PRO A 520 -17.72 14.38 -19.52
CA PRO A 520 -17.67 13.33 -18.50
C PRO A 520 -19.04 12.63 -18.46
N ILE A 521 -19.04 11.30 -18.63
CA ILE A 521 -20.29 10.52 -18.58
C ILE A 521 -20.68 10.39 -17.11
N GLU A 522 -21.93 10.73 -16.77
CA GLU A 522 -22.50 10.43 -15.46
C GLU A 522 -22.43 8.91 -15.18
N ARG A 523 -21.94 8.54 -13.99
CA ARG A 523 -21.65 7.14 -13.62
C ARG A 523 -22.85 6.20 -13.78
N GLU A 524 -24.04 6.63 -13.32
CA GLU A 524 -25.24 5.78 -13.34
C GLU A 524 -25.76 5.46 -14.75
N PRO A 525 -25.89 6.43 -15.69
CA PRO A 525 -26.17 6.11 -17.09
C PRO A 525 -25.13 5.18 -17.73
N PHE A 526 -23.84 5.40 -17.46
CA PHE A 526 -22.76 4.60 -18.01
C PHE A 526 -22.80 3.14 -17.53
N GLU A 527 -22.94 2.95 -16.21
CA GLU A 527 -23.06 1.64 -15.59
C GLU A 527 -24.25 0.85 -16.14
N ARG A 528 -25.42 1.50 -16.26
CA ARG A 528 -26.62 0.87 -16.84
C ARG A 528 -26.43 0.45 -18.28
N GLU A 529 -25.65 1.19 -19.06
CA GLU A 529 -25.35 0.82 -20.45
C GLU A 529 -24.35 -0.34 -20.51
N LEU A 530 -23.31 -0.36 -19.67
CA LEU A 530 -22.36 -1.47 -19.56
C LEU A 530 -23.04 -2.78 -19.15
N GLN A 531 -23.97 -2.73 -18.20
CA GLN A 531 -24.73 -3.89 -17.72
C GLN A 531 -25.59 -4.55 -18.82
N LYS A 532 -25.89 -3.85 -19.93
CA LYS A 532 -26.56 -4.46 -21.11
C LYS A 532 -25.63 -5.37 -21.92
N HIS A 533 -24.32 -5.25 -21.74
CA HIS A 533 -23.31 -5.94 -22.53
C HIS A 533 -22.41 -6.84 -21.68
N CYS A 534 -22.35 -6.64 -20.37
CA CYS A 534 -21.49 -7.36 -19.44
C CYS A 534 -22.27 -7.75 -18.18
N SER A 535 -22.03 -8.95 -17.65
CA SER A 535 -22.78 -9.45 -16.49
C SER A 535 -22.38 -8.82 -15.16
N ILE A 536 -21.13 -8.37 -15.04
CA ILE A 536 -20.58 -7.79 -13.82
C ILE A 536 -19.91 -6.48 -14.19
N VAL A 537 -20.34 -5.39 -13.55
CA VAL A 537 -19.75 -4.06 -13.69
C VAL A 537 -19.47 -3.55 -12.29
N GLU A 538 -18.20 -3.31 -11.97
CA GLU A 538 -17.78 -2.80 -10.67
C GLU A 538 -16.94 -1.53 -10.84
N PHE A 539 -17.14 -0.59 -9.93
CA PHE A 539 -16.32 0.60 -9.80
C PHE A 539 -15.58 0.51 -8.49
N ARG A 540 -14.25 0.57 -8.56
CA ARG A 540 -13.32 0.47 -7.45
C ARG A 540 -12.69 1.83 -7.25
N SER A 541 -12.46 2.20 -5.99
CA SER A 541 -11.80 3.45 -5.69
C SER A 541 -10.28 3.31 -5.84
N SER A 542 -9.60 4.43 -6.07
CA SER A 542 -8.15 4.43 -6.32
C SER A 542 -7.28 4.04 -5.10
N ASP A 543 -7.89 3.95 -3.91
CA ASP A 543 -7.30 3.50 -2.65
C ASP A 543 -7.40 1.97 -2.43
N GLU A 544 -8.14 1.25 -3.27
CA GLU A 544 -8.12 -0.21 -3.24
C GLU A 544 -6.81 -0.75 -3.87
N PRO A 545 -6.36 -1.97 -3.53
CA PRO A 545 -5.13 -2.56 -4.09
C PRO A 545 -5.24 -2.90 -5.58
N ASN A 546 -4.36 -2.35 -6.42
CA ASN A 546 -4.36 -2.59 -7.86
C ASN A 546 -4.09 -4.09 -8.18
N PRO A 547 -4.94 -4.77 -8.97
CA PRO A 547 -4.81 -6.20 -9.27
C PRO A 547 -3.56 -6.55 -10.10
N PHE A 548 -2.89 -5.54 -10.67
CA PHE A 548 -1.64 -5.64 -11.43
C PHE A 548 -0.49 -4.89 -10.74
N GLU A 549 -0.52 -4.76 -9.39
CA GLU A 549 0.47 -4.09 -8.52
C GLU A 549 1.85 -3.90 -9.17
N GLY A 550 2.29 -2.64 -9.30
CA GLY A 550 3.56 -2.26 -9.93
C GLY A 550 3.48 -1.01 -10.82
N HIS A 551 2.28 -0.64 -11.27
CA HIS A 551 2.04 0.54 -12.14
C HIS A 551 1.63 1.81 -11.39
N GLU A 552 1.70 1.85 -10.06
CA GLU A 552 1.30 3.02 -9.26
C GLU A 552 2.30 4.19 -9.29
N TRP A 553 3.35 4.11 -10.12
CA TRP A 553 4.51 4.99 -10.05
C TRP A 553 4.88 5.68 -11.37
N TYR A 554 3.89 5.97 -12.22
CA TYR A 554 4.06 6.90 -13.34
C TYR A 554 3.87 8.35 -12.90
#